data_AF-A0A959RA32-F1
#
_entry.id   AF-A0A959RA32-F1
#
_cell.length_a   1.000
_cell.length_b   1.000
_cell.length_c   1.000
_cell.angle_alpha   90.00
_cell.angle_beta   90.00
_cell.angle_gamma   90.00
#
_symmetry.space_group_name_H-M   'P 1'
#
loop_
_entity.id
_entity.type
_entity.pdbx_description
1 polymer ?
#
loop_
_entity_poly.entity_id
_entity_poly.type
_entity_poly.pdbx_seq_one_letter_code
_entity_poly.pdbx_strand_id
1 'polypeptide(L)'
;MISDFVKGKKKNTYPVNIQRGILLHRLIDRFTDIHEATKEAKLIFQPKYRLYSGAFVDVVYDYYLANDASYFTENSLFQFSQEVYQSIDTYEKWLEPKFASFYPYMKKQNWLYAYRTPVGIQKSMAGLARRAKYIDDSQPAFQLFEKNNQLLEDCSRHFLADVVPFAFKKLTDLLEQESF
;
A
#
# COMPACT_ATOMS: atom_id res chain seq x y z
N MET A 1 2.00 -4.69 6.36
CA MET A 1 1.25 -5.71 5.61
C MET A 1 0.12 -6.39 6.39
N ILE A 2 0.28 -6.78 7.68
CA ILE A 2 -0.87 -7.33 8.46
C ILE A 2 -1.64 -6.29 9.28
N SER A 3 -1.12 -5.05 9.41
CA SER A 3 -1.66 -4.00 10.29
C SER A 3 -3.17 -3.75 10.10
N ASP A 4 -3.65 -3.72 8.86
CA ASP A 4 -5.06 -3.49 8.51
C ASP A 4 -6.01 -4.55 9.10
N PHE A 5 -5.47 -5.73 9.42
CA PHE A 5 -6.20 -6.86 9.99
C PHE A 5 -6.07 -6.94 11.51
N VAL A 6 -5.15 -6.18 12.11
CA VAL A 6 -4.89 -6.18 13.56
C VAL A 6 -5.54 -4.96 14.21
N LYS A 7 -6.66 -5.19 14.92
CA LYS A 7 -7.44 -4.12 15.58
C LYS A 7 -7.13 -3.99 17.07
N GLY A 8 -7.15 -2.76 17.57
CA GLY A 8 -7.11 -2.45 19.00
C GLY A 8 -5.90 -3.07 19.73
N LYS A 9 -6.17 -3.65 20.91
CA LYS A 9 -5.16 -4.28 21.79
C LYS A 9 -4.62 -5.61 21.26
N LYS A 10 -5.20 -6.18 20.20
CA LYS A 10 -4.71 -7.44 19.59
C LYS A 10 -3.25 -7.34 19.16
N LYS A 11 -2.77 -6.13 18.81
CA LYS A 11 -1.34 -5.91 18.49
C LYS A 11 -0.40 -6.41 19.60
N ASN A 12 -0.81 -6.38 20.87
CA ASN A 12 0.04 -6.75 22.01
C ASN A 12 0.31 -8.26 22.09
N THR A 13 -0.38 -9.10 21.30
CA THR A 13 -0.15 -10.55 21.24
C THR A 13 0.94 -10.94 20.23
N TYR A 14 1.49 -9.97 19.50
CA TYR A 14 2.48 -10.20 18.46
C TYR A 14 3.91 -10.07 19.01
N PRO A 15 4.91 -10.71 18.39
CA PRO A 15 6.32 -10.44 18.68
C PRO A 15 6.64 -8.96 18.56
N VAL A 16 7.55 -8.44 19.40
CA VAL A 16 7.89 -7.01 19.49
C VAL A 16 8.17 -6.39 18.12
N ASN A 17 8.94 -7.07 17.27
CA ASN A 17 9.25 -6.56 15.92
C ASN A 17 8.01 -6.43 15.02
N ILE A 18 7.04 -7.33 15.14
CA ILE A 18 5.76 -7.22 14.43
C ILE A 18 4.92 -6.09 15.01
N GLN A 19 4.93 -5.88 16.34
CA GLN A 19 4.25 -4.74 16.96
C GLN A 19 4.81 -3.40 16.44
N ARG A 20 6.13 -3.29 16.35
CA ARG A 20 6.82 -2.13 15.77
C ARG A 20 6.40 -1.92 14.30
N GLY A 21 6.37 -2.98 13.50
CA GLY A 21 5.88 -2.92 12.12
C GLY A 21 4.42 -2.46 11.99
N ILE A 22 3.53 -2.92 12.89
CA ILE A 22 2.13 -2.46 12.95
C ILE A 22 2.06 -0.97 13.33
N LEU A 23 2.88 -0.53 14.27
CA LEU A 23 2.92 0.88 14.67
C LEU A 23 3.44 1.76 13.53
N LEU A 24 4.53 1.36 12.87
CA LEU A 24 5.08 2.06 11.71
C LEU A 24 4.05 2.21 10.59
N HIS A 25 3.36 1.12 10.23
CA HIS A 25 2.27 1.14 9.25
C HIS A 25 1.21 2.19 9.60
N ARG A 26 0.71 2.21 10.84
CA ARG A 26 -0.32 3.17 11.25
C ARG A 26 0.17 4.63 11.26
N LEU A 27 1.46 4.85 11.50
CA LEU A 27 2.06 6.18 11.40
C LEU A 27 2.10 6.64 9.94
N ILE A 28 2.48 5.75 9.03
CA ILE A 28 2.46 6.00 7.58
C ILE A 28 1.03 6.26 7.11
N ASP A 29 0.06 5.40 7.45
CA ASP A 29 -1.36 5.60 7.08
C ASP A 29 -1.87 6.97 7.52
N ARG A 30 -1.60 7.36 8.77
CA ARG A 30 -2.01 8.67 9.28
C ARG A 30 -1.35 9.79 8.49
N PHE A 31 -0.07 9.67 8.18
CA PHE A 31 0.66 10.65 7.38
C PHE A 31 0.03 10.78 5.99
N THR A 32 -0.19 9.66 5.31
CA THR A 32 -0.88 9.57 4.02
C THR A 32 -2.25 10.22 4.05
N ASP A 33 -3.08 9.91 5.06
CA ASP A 33 -4.45 10.40 5.12
C ASP A 33 -4.58 11.91 5.28
N ILE A 34 -3.61 12.55 5.95
CA ILE A 34 -3.62 13.99 6.18
C ILE A 34 -2.83 14.78 5.14
N HIS A 35 -2.01 14.12 4.32
CA HIS A 35 -1.15 14.75 3.33
C HIS A 35 -1.96 15.50 2.27
N GLU A 36 -1.52 16.70 1.89
CA GLU A 36 -2.26 17.55 0.94
C GLU A 36 -2.33 16.94 -0.46
N ALA A 37 -1.22 16.41 -0.97
CA ALA A 37 -1.19 15.72 -2.27
C ALA A 37 -2.13 14.50 -2.31
N THR A 38 -2.28 13.80 -1.18
CA THR A 38 -3.22 12.66 -1.09
C THR A 38 -4.66 13.14 -1.03
N LYS A 39 -4.95 14.23 -0.33
CA LYS A 39 -6.27 14.86 -0.34
C LYS A 39 -6.67 15.31 -1.74
N GLU A 40 -5.74 15.91 -2.48
CA GLU A 40 -5.95 16.33 -3.86
C GLU A 40 -6.19 15.13 -4.79
N ALA A 41 -5.34 14.10 -4.75
CA ALA A 41 -5.52 12.88 -5.54
C ALA A 41 -6.87 12.19 -5.23
N LYS A 42 -7.31 12.19 -3.96
CA LYS A 42 -8.61 11.62 -3.55
C LYS A 42 -9.79 12.29 -4.27
N LEU A 43 -9.70 13.57 -4.64
CA LEU A 43 -10.79 14.31 -5.32
C LEU A 43 -11.12 13.72 -6.70
N ILE A 44 -10.16 13.09 -7.39
CA ILE A 44 -10.39 12.44 -8.69
C ILE A 44 -11.35 11.24 -8.54
N PHE A 45 -11.16 10.46 -7.48
CA PHE A 45 -11.91 9.24 -7.23
C PHE A 45 -13.17 9.47 -6.38
N GLN A 46 -13.21 10.54 -5.57
CA GLN A 46 -14.30 10.85 -4.63
C GLN A 46 -15.71 10.84 -5.25
N PRO A 47 -15.96 11.44 -6.43
CA PRO A 47 -17.30 11.45 -7.02
C PRO A 47 -17.87 10.05 -7.25
N LYS A 48 -17.02 9.07 -7.58
CA LYS A 48 -17.45 7.70 -7.91
C LYS A 48 -17.31 6.73 -6.74
N TYR A 49 -16.25 6.88 -5.94
CA TYR A 49 -15.82 5.89 -4.96
C TYR A 49 -15.97 6.34 -3.50
N ARG A 50 -16.25 7.62 -3.25
CA ARG A 50 -16.56 8.20 -1.94
C ARG A 50 -15.53 7.79 -0.87
N LEU A 51 -15.95 6.93 0.06
CA LEU A 51 -15.17 6.44 1.20
C LEU A 51 -13.94 5.63 0.75
N TYR A 52 -14.00 5.04 -0.44
CA TYR A 52 -12.97 4.15 -0.97
C TYR A 52 -11.90 4.89 -1.78
N SER A 53 -12.03 6.20 -1.99
CA SER A 53 -11.09 6.97 -2.80
C SER A 53 -9.65 6.87 -2.31
N GLY A 54 -9.43 6.80 -1.00
CA GLY A 54 -8.10 6.59 -0.44
C GLY A 54 -7.45 5.31 -0.96
N ALA A 55 -8.18 4.19 -0.93
CA ALA A 55 -7.66 2.91 -1.39
C ALA A 55 -7.35 2.88 -2.91
N PHE A 56 -8.05 3.68 -3.72
CA PHE A 56 -7.68 3.83 -5.13
C PHE A 56 -6.41 4.68 -5.29
N VAL A 57 -6.26 5.74 -4.48
CA VAL A 57 -5.03 6.55 -4.45
C VAL A 57 -3.84 5.71 -4.01
N ASP A 58 -3.99 4.82 -3.02
CA ASP A 58 -2.92 3.90 -2.60
C ASP A 58 -2.43 3.02 -3.77
N VAL A 59 -3.36 2.45 -4.54
CA VAL A 59 -3.04 1.65 -5.74
C VAL A 59 -2.34 2.49 -6.81
N VAL A 60 -2.69 3.77 -6.94
CA VAL A 60 -2.05 4.71 -7.87
C VAL A 60 -0.62 5.04 -7.40
N TYR A 61 -0.41 5.28 -6.12
CA TYR A 61 0.92 5.52 -5.57
C TYR A 61 1.80 4.28 -5.68
N ASP A 62 1.26 3.07 -5.45
CA ASP A 62 1.99 1.80 -5.69
C ASP A 62 2.44 1.70 -7.17
N TYR A 63 1.61 2.11 -8.13
CA TYR A 63 1.97 2.13 -9.55
C TYR A 63 3.12 3.09 -9.85
N TYR A 64 3.06 4.32 -9.36
CA TYR A 64 4.13 5.30 -9.62
C TYR A 64 5.42 4.94 -8.89
N LEU A 65 5.35 4.48 -7.64
CA LEU A 65 6.52 4.01 -6.90
C LEU A 65 7.20 2.84 -7.63
N ALA A 66 6.42 1.87 -8.14
CA ALA A 66 6.95 0.74 -8.89
C ALA A 66 7.60 1.12 -10.23
N ASN A 67 7.32 2.32 -10.76
CA ASN A 67 7.85 2.83 -12.03
C ASN A 67 8.85 3.98 -11.86
N ASP A 68 9.13 4.41 -10.63
CA ASP A 68 10.09 5.48 -10.36
C ASP A 68 11.51 4.89 -10.27
N ALA A 69 12.33 5.23 -11.27
CA ALA A 69 13.69 4.75 -11.41
C ALA A 69 14.64 5.20 -10.29
N SER A 70 14.27 6.21 -9.49
CA SER A 70 15.03 6.60 -8.31
C SER A 70 14.89 5.60 -7.16
N TYR A 71 13.81 4.80 -7.15
CA TYR A 71 13.57 3.75 -6.16
C TYR A 71 13.83 2.36 -6.72
N PHE A 72 13.38 2.10 -7.95
CA PHE A 72 13.45 0.77 -8.54
C PHE A 72 13.80 0.77 -10.04
N THR A 73 14.80 -0.03 -10.39
CA THR A 73 14.84 -0.70 -11.70
C THR A 73 13.86 -1.87 -11.73
N GLU A 74 13.52 -2.37 -12.93
CA GLU A 74 12.67 -3.56 -13.06
C GLU A 74 13.25 -4.77 -12.30
N ASN A 75 14.56 -5.01 -12.40
CA ASN A 75 15.20 -6.12 -11.71
C ASN A 75 15.20 -5.94 -10.18
N SER A 76 15.49 -4.74 -9.67
CA SER A 76 15.44 -4.49 -8.23
C SER A 76 14.03 -4.58 -7.66
N LEU A 77 12.99 -4.16 -8.40
CA LEU A 77 11.60 -4.34 -7.98
C LEU A 77 11.23 -5.83 -7.92
N PHE A 78 11.67 -6.61 -8.92
CA PHE A 78 11.46 -8.05 -8.93
C PHE A 78 12.11 -8.71 -7.71
N GLN A 79 13.39 -8.44 -7.45
CA GLN A 79 14.12 -8.96 -6.30
C GLN A 79 13.45 -8.56 -4.98
N PHE A 80 13.16 -7.27 -4.80
CA PHE A 80 12.44 -6.75 -3.63
C PHE A 80 11.11 -7.48 -3.40
N SER A 81 10.31 -7.70 -4.45
CA SER A 81 9.05 -8.42 -4.32
C SER A 81 9.23 -9.85 -3.78
N GLN A 82 10.28 -10.55 -4.23
CA GLN A 82 10.57 -11.91 -3.78
C GLN A 82 11.04 -11.93 -2.33
N GLU A 83 11.89 -10.98 -1.93
CA GLU A 83 12.35 -10.82 -0.55
C GLU A 83 11.18 -10.54 0.40
N VAL A 84 10.23 -9.69 -0.01
CA VAL A 84 9.02 -9.42 0.77
C VAL A 84 8.19 -10.69 0.95
N TYR A 85 7.97 -11.48 -0.12
CA TYR A 85 7.21 -12.73 0.02
C TYR A 85 7.94 -13.74 0.90
N GLN A 86 9.25 -13.92 0.73
CA GLN A 86 10.06 -14.83 1.56
C GLN A 86 10.03 -14.44 3.04
N SER A 87 10.06 -13.13 3.32
CA SER A 87 9.90 -12.61 4.68
C SER A 87 8.53 -12.97 5.24
N ILE A 88 7.45 -12.78 4.47
CA ILE A 88 6.09 -13.14 4.92
C ILE A 88 5.96 -14.65 5.20
N ASP A 89 6.54 -15.52 4.37
CA ASP A 89 6.53 -16.98 4.62
C ASP A 89 7.17 -17.31 5.98
N THR A 90 8.26 -16.62 6.34
CA THR A 90 8.96 -16.80 7.62
C THR A 90 8.06 -16.48 8.81
N TYR A 91 7.07 -15.60 8.64
CA TYR A 91 6.12 -15.19 9.66
C TYR A 91 4.69 -15.71 9.42
N GLU A 92 4.49 -16.74 8.59
CA GLU A 92 3.17 -17.24 8.18
C GLU A 92 2.23 -17.51 9.37
N LYS A 93 2.76 -18.08 10.47
CA LYS A 93 1.98 -18.37 11.68
C LYS A 93 1.38 -17.15 12.37
N TRP A 94 1.87 -15.95 12.06
CA TRP A 94 1.39 -14.67 12.60
C TRP A 94 0.45 -13.95 11.64
N LEU A 95 0.14 -14.52 10.47
CA LEU A 95 -0.79 -13.88 9.55
C LEU A 95 -2.22 -13.97 10.08
N GLU A 96 -2.91 -12.83 10.06
CA GLU A 96 -4.34 -12.80 10.35
C GLU A 96 -5.10 -13.65 9.32
N PRO A 97 -6.13 -14.43 9.72
CA PRO A 97 -6.80 -15.37 8.83
C PRO A 97 -7.28 -14.77 7.50
N LYS A 98 -7.75 -13.52 7.54
CA LYS A 98 -8.21 -12.80 6.36
C LYS A 98 -7.08 -12.47 5.38
N PHE A 99 -5.88 -12.14 5.88
CA PHE A 99 -4.71 -11.91 5.02
C PHE A 99 -4.16 -13.24 4.50
N ALA A 100 -4.06 -14.26 5.37
CA ALA A 100 -3.59 -15.60 5.02
C ALA A 100 -4.41 -16.22 3.88
N SER A 101 -5.73 -15.97 3.81
CA SER A 101 -6.59 -16.56 2.78
C SER A 101 -6.29 -16.07 1.36
N PHE A 102 -5.75 -14.86 1.17
CA PHE A 102 -5.43 -14.33 -0.16
C PHE A 102 -3.93 -14.22 -0.46
N TYR A 103 -3.07 -14.29 0.57
CA TYR A 103 -1.63 -14.22 0.43
C TYR A 103 -1.04 -15.21 -0.61
N PRO A 104 -1.47 -16.49 -0.70
CA PRO A 104 -0.96 -17.40 -1.72
C PRO A 104 -1.17 -16.90 -3.16
N TYR A 105 -2.29 -16.24 -3.43
CA TYR A 105 -2.56 -15.66 -4.75
C TYR A 105 -1.71 -14.40 -5.00
N MET A 106 -1.54 -13.56 -3.97
CA MET A 106 -0.69 -12.38 -4.03
C MET A 106 0.74 -12.75 -4.41
N LYS A 107 1.29 -13.78 -3.75
CA LYS A 107 2.63 -14.32 -4.03
C LYS A 107 2.71 -14.96 -5.42
N LYS A 108 1.79 -15.89 -5.75
CA LYS A 108 1.79 -16.61 -7.02
C LYS A 108 1.70 -15.69 -8.24
N GLN A 109 0.95 -14.60 -8.13
CA GLN A 109 0.75 -13.63 -9.21
C GLN A 109 1.70 -12.43 -9.13
N ASN A 110 2.58 -12.41 -8.13
CA ASN A 110 3.50 -11.34 -7.82
C ASN A 110 2.88 -9.93 -7.93
N TRP A 111 1.87 -9.66 -7.09
CA TRP A 111 1.14 -8.38 -7.15
C TRP A 111 2.04 -7.16 -6.98
N LEU A 112 3.01 -7.22 -6.06
CA LEU A 112 3.96 -6.11 -5.82
C LEU A 112 4.73 -5.72 -7.09
N TYR A 113 5.22 -6.71 -7.84
CA TYR A 113 5.89 -6.47 -9.11
C TYR A 113 4.91 -6.08 -10.23
N ALA A 114 3.68 -6.60 -10.19
CA ALA A 114 2.68 -6.35 -11.20
C ALA A 114 2.21 -4.88 -11.22
N TYR A 115 2.30 -4.15 -10.10
CA TYR A 115 1.94 -2.73 -10.02
C TYR A 115 2.63 -1.87 -11.07
N ARG A 116 3.84 -2.22 -11.54
CA ARG A 116 4.51 -1.44 -12.59
C ARG A 116 3.77 -1.42 -13.93
N THR A 117 2.85 -2.37 -14.18
CA THR A 117 2.20 -2.54 -15.48
C THR A 117 0.77 -1.97 -15.51
N PRO A 118 0.29 -1.43 -16.65
CA PRO A 118 -1.10 -1.01 -16.81
C PRO A 118 -2.11 -2.12 -16.48
N VAL A 119 -1.83 -3.36 -16.89
CA VAL A 119 -2.68 -4.52 -16.59
C VAL A 119 -2.71 -4.81 -15.09
N GLY A 120 -1.58 -4.64 -14.40
CA GLY A 120 -1.47 -4.88 -12.96
C GLY A 120 -2.28 -3.88 -12.14
N ILE A 121 -2.10 -2.57 -12.39
CA ILE A 121 -2.88 -1.54 -11.70
C ILE A 121 -4.38 -1.69 -11.97
N GLN A 122 -4.78 -2.00 -13.21
CA GLN A 122 -6.19 -2.25 -13.55
C GLN A 122 -6.76 -3.44 -12.76
N LYS A 123 -6.01 -4.55 -12.66
CA LYS A 123 -6.41 -5.71 -11.84
C LYS A 123 -6.50 -5.37 -10.35
N SER A 124 -5.58 -4.56 -9.82
CA SER A 124 -5.59 -4.10 -8.44
C SER A 124 -6.83 -3.25 -8.14
N MET A 125 -7.16 -2.29 -9.02
CA MET A 125 -8.37 -1.46 -8.92
C MET A 125 -9.65 -2.31 -9.00
N ALA A 126 -9.71 -3.27 -9.93
CA ALA A 126 -10.84 -4.20 -10.04
C ALA A 126 -11.00 -5.07 -8.79
N GLY A 127 -9.89 -5.55 -8.23
CA GLY A 127 -9.86 -6.29 -6.98
C GLY A 127 -10.38 -5.47 -5.79
N LEU A 128 -10.02 -4.18 -5.72
CA LEU A 128 -10.48 -3.27 -4.69
C LEU A 128 -12.00 -3.06 -4.77
N ALA A 129 -12.50 -2.73 -5.96
CA ALA A 129 -13.92 -2.54 -6.20
C ALA A 129 -14.75 -3.79 -5.86
N ARG A 130 -14.30 -4.99 -6.26
CA ARG A 130 -14.99 -6.25 -5.94
C ARG A 130 -15.10 -6.52 -4.44
N ARG A 131 -14.16 -6.02 -3.64
CA ARG A 131 -14.17 -6.17 -2.17
C ARG A 131 -14.94 -5.06 -1.45
N ALA A 132 -15.23 -3.96 -2.14
CA ALA A 132 -15.93 -2.84 -1.57
C ALA A 132 -17.44 -3.12 -1.54
N LYS A 133 -18.07 -2.82 -0.41
CA LYS A 133 -19.50 -3.10 -0.19
C LYS A 133 -20.42 -2.20 -1.04
N TYR A 134 -19.95 -1.00 -1.37
CA TYR A 134 -20.77 0.04 -2.01
C TYR A 134 -20.20 0.47 -3.38
N ILE A 135 -19.46 -0.41 -4.05
CA ILE A 135 -18.95 -0.17 -5.40
C ILE A 135 -19.55 -1.22 -6.32
N ASP A 136 -20.33 -0.75 -7.30
CA ASP A 136 -21.01 -1.64 -8.25
C ASP A 136 -20.25 -1.77 -9.57
N ASP A 137 -19.24 -0.91 -9.83
CA ASP A 137 -18.42 -0.95 -11.05
C ASP A 137 -17.00 -0.39 -10.84
N SER A 138 -16.00 -1.18 -11.22
CA SER A 138 -14.58 -0.85 -11.13
C SER A 138 -13.98 -0.27 -12.41
N GLN A 139 -14.62 -0.47 -13.56
CA GLN A 139 -14.13 0.00 -14.86
C GLN A 139 -13.84 1.50 -14.90
N PRO A 140 -14.63 2.37 -14.22
CA PRO A 140 -14.36 3.79 -14.20
C PRO A 140 -13.04 4.16 -13.51
N ALA A 141 -12.48 3.32 -12.64
CA ALA A 141 -11.29 3.67 -11.86
C ALA A 141 -10.05 3.79 -12.74
N PHE A 142 -9.84 2.82 -13.63
CA PHE A 142 -8.70 2.84 -14.54
C PHE A 142 -8.81 3.99 -15.55
N GLN A 143 -10.01 4.27 -16.06
CA GLN A 143 -10.26 5.42 -16.93
C GLN A 143 -10.02 6.76 -16.23
N LEU A 144 -10.43 6.89 -14.96
CA LEU A 144 -10.15 8.08 -14.15
C LEU A 144 -8.64 8.24 -13.91
N PHE A 145 -7.93 7.15 -13.67
CA PHE A 145 -6.48 7.16 -13.57
C PHE A 145 -5.82 7.64 -14.88
N GLU A 146 -6.15 7.03 -16.03
CA GLU A 146 -5.58 7.41 -17.32
C GLU A 146 -5.86 8.88 -17.68
N LYS A 147 -7.11 9.34 -17.46
CA LYS A 147 -7.51 10.71 -17.77
C LYS A 147 -6.78 11.76 -16.91
N ASN A 148 -6.36 11.40 -15.70
CA ASN A 148 -5.75 12.31 -14.74
C ASN A 148 -4.29 11.93 -14.43
N ASN A 149 -3.62 11.18 -15.32
CA ASN A 149 -2.30 10.61 -15.06
C ASN A 149 -1.27 11.66 -14.59
N GLN A 150 -1.18 12.80 -15.27
CA GLN A 150 -0.21 13.84 -14.90
C GLN A 150 -0.42 14.36 -13.48
N LEU A 151 -1.66 14.73 -13.12
CA LEU A 151 -1.98 15.22 -11.79
C LEU A 151 -1.70 14.17 -10.71
N LEU A 152 -2.09 12.91 -10.97
CA LEU A 152 -1.85 11.81 -10.03
C LEU A 152 -0.37 11.52 -9.84
N GLU A 153 0.43 11.61 -10.92
CA GLU A 153 1.88 11.47 -10.87
C GLU A 153 2.52 12.58 -10.04
N ASP A 154 2.12 13.84 -10.26
CA ASP A 154 2.62 14.98 -9.52
C ASP A 154 2.27 14.88 -8.02
N CYS A 155 1.03 14.50 -7.70
CA CYS A 155 0.63 14.21 -6.33
C CYS A 155 1.45 13.06 -5.72
N SER A 156 1.74 12.01 -6.49
CA SER A 156 2.55 10.87 -6.03
C SER A 156 3.98 11.29 -5.74
N ARG A 157 4.61 12.07 -6.61
CA ARG A 157 5.99 12.55 -6.41
C ARG A 157 6.09 13.45 -5.18
N HIS A 158 5.14 14.37 -5.01
CA HIS A 158 5.08 15.23 -3.82
C HIS A 158 4.93 14.39 -2.55
N PHE A 159 3.96 13.48 -2.51
CA PHE A 159 3.75 12.61 -1.36
C PHE A 159 4.98 11.73 -1.05
N LEU A 160 5.59 11.12 -2.07
CA LEU A 160 6.75 10.25 -1.90
C LEU A 160 7.98 11.00 -1.36
N ALA A 161 8.19 12.23 -1.81
CA ALA A 161 9.29 13.08 -1.31
C ALA A 161 9.22 13.30 0.21
N ASP A 162 8.02 13.34 0.79
CA ASP A 162 7.83 13.59 2.22
C ASP A 162 7.64 12.32 3.05
N VAL A 163 6.89 11.33 2.54
CA VAL A 163 6.59 10.10 3.30
C VAL A 163 7.81 9.22 3.47
N VAL A 164 8.72 9.17 2.48
CA VAL A 164 9.92 8.33 2.54
C VAL A 164 10.85 8.74 3.68
N PRO A 165 11.32 10.00 3.79
CA PRO A 165 12.15 10.42 4.92
C PRO A 165 11.39 10.31 6.26
N PHE A 166 10.08 10.58 6.28
CA PHE A 166 9.25 10.36 7.47
C PHE A 166 9.26 8.90 7.91
N ALA A 167 9.03 7.96 6.99
CA ALA A 167 8.98 6.53 7.26
C ALA A 167 10.32 6.00 7.75
N PHE A 168 11.43 6.41 7.12
CA PHE A 168 12.78 6.05 7.57
C PHE A 168 13.05 6.56 9.00
N LYS A 169 12.75 7.82 9.28
CA LYS A 169 12.90 8.38 10.63
C LYS A 169 12.08 7.59 11.65
N LYS A 170 10.82 7.26 11.33
CA LYS A 170 9.96 6.49 12.24
C LYS A 170 10.40 5.05 12.41
N LEU A 171 10.97 4.42 11.39
CA LEU A 171 11.58 3.11 11.53
C LEU A 171 12.76 3.17 12.50
N THR A 172 13.68 4.12 12.32
CA THR A 172 14.83 4.31 13.22
C THR A 172 14.41 4.57 14.65
N ASP A 173 13.49 5.54 14.88
CA ASP A 173 12.93 5.84 16.20
C ASP A 173 12.37 4.57 16.90
N LEU A 174 11.72 3.69 16.15
CA LEU A 174 11.10 2.46 16.68
C LEU A 174 12.09 1.34 16.96
N LEU A 175 13.22 1.29 16.23
CA LEU A 175 14.28 0.32 16.45
C LEU A 175 15.17 0.71 17.63
N GLU A 176 15.40 2.00 17.83
CA GLU A 176 16.22 2.56 18.92
C GLU A 176 15.51 2.59 20.28
N GLN A 177 14.17 2.49 20.29
CA GLN A 177 13.42 2.29 21.54
C GLN A 177 13.76 0.90 22.12
N GLU A 178 14.75 0.86 23.01
CA GLU A 178 15.01 -0.29 23.88
C GLU A 178 13.72 -0.64 24.64
N SER A 179 13.44 -1.94 24.71
CA SER A 179 12.25 -2.47 25.37
C SER A 179 12.36 -2.14 26.87
N PHE A 180 11.42 -1.34 27.40
CA PHE A 180 11.19 -1.24 28.85
C PHE A 180 10.74 -2.59 29.42
#